data_AF-A0A6N4W8V5-F1
#
_entry.id   AF-A0A6N4W8V5-F1
#
_cell.length_a   1.000
_cell.length_b   1.000
_cell.length_c   1.000
_cell.angle_alpha   90.00
_cell.angle_beta   90.00
_cell.angle_gamma   90.00
#
_symmetry.space_group_name_H-M   'P 1'
#
loop_
_entity.id
_entity.type
_entity.pdbx_description
1 polymer ?
#
loop_
_entity_poly.entity_id
_entity_poly.type
_entity_poly.pdbx_seq_one_letter_code
_entity_poly.pdbx_strand_id
1 'polypeptide(L)'
;MALAVLGSLPETIADRAVIIRMKKRRADESISPWRERVNANEARAIAAELGNWMASVTMRWPAHMPVEDRAADVWEALVMVADAAGGRWPSYARTAATVLTSGDEHASVGIQLLRDMRTAFGIKAKMRSVDICSALSGLEGSIWAAYHRDGRGIDPTDLYQLLRTFGIRSKDVWVENKSAKGYAADDLSDAWSRYLPR
;
A
#
# COMPACT_ATOMS: atom_id res chain seq x y z
N MET A 1 9.32 -2.89 17.76
CA MET A 1 10.10 -1.74 17.29
C MET A 1 9.16 -0.78 16.58
N ALA A 2 9.28 0.53 16.80
CA ALA A 2 8.50 1.53 16.07
C ALA A 2 9.47 2.46 15.34
N LEU A 3 9.18 2.74 14.06
CA LEU A 3 9.95 3.66 13.23
C LEU A 3 9.02 4.77 12.76
N ALA A 4 9.49 6.02 12.83
CA ALA A 4 8.80 7.17 12.31
C ALA A 4 9.61 7.79 11.17
N VAL A 5 8.98 8.01 10.02
CA VAL A 5 9.62 8.59 8.82
C VAL A 5 8.71 9.67 8.24
N LEU A 6 9.32 10.72 7.71
CA LEU A 6 8.62 11.72 6.91
C LEU A 6 8.55 11.23 5.45
N GLY A 7 7.35 11.14 4.89
CA GLY A 7 7.13 10.59 3.54
C GLY A 7 6.77 9.10 3.59
N SER A 8 7.20 8.34 2.58
CA SER A 8 6.94 6.90 2.49
C SER A 8 8.11 6.07 3.00
N LEU A 9 7.80 4.89 3.55
CA LEU A 9 8.81 3.88 3.87
C LEU A 9 9.29 3.18 2.59
N PRO A 10 10.56 2.74 2.52
CA PRO A 10 11.00 1.84 1.46
C PRO A 10 10.12 0.58 1.41
N GLU A 11 9.77 0.12 0.20
CA GLU A 11 8.85 -1.01 -0.07
C GLU A 11 9.21 -2.27 0.75
N THR A 12 10.50 -2.61 0.81
CA THR A 12 11.00 -3.76 1.60
C THR A 12 10.69 -3.71 3.11
N ILE A 13 10.50 -2.51 3.67
CA ILE A 13 10.12 -2.31 5.08
C ILE A 13 8.59 -2.19 5.17
N ALA A 14 7.96 -1.49 4.23
CA ALA A 14 6.52 -1.29 4.16
C ALA A 14 5.76 -2.62 4.10
N ASP A 15 6.21 -3.55 3.25
CA ASP A 15 5.62 -4.89 3.08
C ASP A 15 5.62 -5.75 4.34
N ARG A 16 6.41 -5.38 5.36
CA ARG A 16 6.61 -6.14 6.60
C ARG A 16 6.24 -5.35 7.85
N ALA A 17 5.45 -4.29 7.70
CA ALA A 17 5.08 -3.41 8.80
C ALA A 17 3.60 -3.05 8.76
N VAL A 18 3.00 -2.86 9.95
CA VAL A 18 1.71 -2.18 10.07
C VAL A 18 1.94 -0.69 9.96
N ILE A 19 1.51 -0.09 8.84
CA ILE A 19 1.69 1.35 8.59
C ILE A 19 0.57 2.15 9.25
N ILE A 20 0.94 2.98 10.22
CA ILE A 20 0.04 3.95 10.84
C ILE A 20 0.36 5.34 10.29
N ARG A 21 -0.56 5.87 9.47
CA ARG A 21 -0.40 7.22 8.89
C ARG A 21 -0.78 8.28 9.91
N MET A 22 0.20 9.08 10.33
CA MET A 22 -0.05 10.23 11.18
C MET A 22 -0.66 11.38 10.39
N LYS A 23 -1.66 12.05 10.98
CA LYS A 23 -2.28 13.25 10.40
C LYS A 23 -1.84 14.47 11.19
N LYS A 24 -1.72 15.61 10.50
CA LYS A 24 -1.48 16.89 11.16
C LYS A 24 -2.68 17.20 12.06
N ARG A 25 -2.41 17.59 13.31
CA ARG A 25 -3.43 18.06 14.24
C ARG A 25 -4.30 19.15 13.61
N ARG A 26 -5.61 19.09 13.85
CA ARG A 26 -6.52 20.17 13.47
C ARG A 26 -6.37 21.35 14.43
N ALA A 27 -6.87 22.53 14.06
CA ALA A 27 -6.75 23.74 14.88
C ALA A 27 -7.60 23.65 16.17
N ASP A 28 -8.66 22.85 16.14
CA ASP A 28 -9.62 22.59 17.22
C ASP A 28 -9.25 21.35 18.07
N GLU A 29 -8.21 20.61 17.71
CA GLU A 29 -7.74 19.44 18.48
C GLU A 29 -6.72 19.86 19.55
N SER A 30 -7.10 19.66 20.82
CA SER A 30 -6.17 19.79 21.95
C SER A 30 -5.58 18.43 22.30
N ILE A 31 -4.25 18.32 22.22
CA ILE A 31 -3.50 17.10 22.55
C ILE A 31 -2.42 17.48 23.56
N SER A 32 -2.36 16.77 24.69
CA SER A 32 -1.30 16.94 25.68
C SER A 32 0.03 16.47 25.10
N PRO A 33 1.09 17.30 25.12
CA PRO A 33 2.38 16.89 24.59
C PRO A 33 2.99 15.79 25.48
N TRP A 34 3.52 14.75 24.85
CA TRP A 34 4.32 13.76 25.56
C TRP A 34 5.57 14.43 26.14
N ARG A 35 5.79 14.24 27.44
CA ARG A 35 6.97 14.69 28.17
C ARG A 35 7.42 13.56 29.08
N GLU A 36 8.57 12.97 28.79
CA GLU A 36 9.08 11.81 29.54
C GLU A 36 9.10 12.05 31.07
N ARG A 37 9.62 13.21 31.51
CA ARG A 37 9.63 13.59 32.94
C ARG A 37 8.25 13.60 33.62
N VAL A 38 7.18 13.75 32.85
CA VAL A 38 5.80 13.80 33.36
C VAL A 38 5.12 12.44 33.19
N ASN A 39 5.25 11.83 32.02
CA ASN A 39 4.44 10.68 31.63
C ASN A 39 5.15 9.32 31.82
N ALA A 40 6.47 9.28 32.03
CA ALA A 40 7.22 8.01 32.05
C ALA A 40 6.81 7.07 33.19
N ASN A 41 6.45 7.61 34.36
CA ASN A 41 6.03 6.78 35.50
C ASN A 41 4.70 6.07 35.21
N GLU A 42 3.72 6.79 34.67
CA GLU A 42 2.43 6.23 34.27
C GLU A 42 2.60 5.18 33.17
N ALA A 43 3.38 5.47 32.13
CA ALA A 43 3.64 4.51 31.07
C ALA A 43 4.38 3.25 31.56
N ARG A 44 5.32 3.39 32.52
CA ARG A 44 5.98 2.24 33.14
C ARG A 44 5.01 1.39 33.95
N ALA A 45 4.04 1.99 34.65
CA ALA A 45 3.02 1.26 35.38
C ALA A 45 2.14 0.43 34.41
N ILE A 46 1.64 1.06 33.34
CA ILE A 46 0.86 0.38 32.29
C ILE A 46 1.67 -0.76 31.65
N ALA A 47 2.95 -0.52 31.36
CA ALA A 47 3.83 -1.53 30.79
C ALA A 47 4.02 -2.74 31.74
N ALA A 48 4.15 -2.51 33.05
CA ALA A 48 4.25 -3.58 34.03
C ALA A 48 2.95 -4.39 34.14
N GLU A 49 1.79 -3.73 34.14
CA GLU A 49 0.49 -4.40 34.15
C GLU A 49 0.29 -5.27 32.90
N LEU A 50 0.58 -4.71 31.72
CA LEU A 50 0.52 -5.45 30.46
C LEU A 50 1.51 -6.63 30.44
N GLY A 51 2.71 -6.45 30.99
CA GLY A 51 3.72 -7.50 31.09
C GLY A 51 3.26 -8.66 31.98
N ASN A 52 2.67 -8.36 33.13
CA ASN A 52 2.10 -9.37 34.04
C ASN A 52 0.92 -10.11 33.39
N TRP A 53 0.02 -9.37 32.73
CA TRP A 53 -1.08 -9.97 31.99
C TRP A 53 -0.59 -10.91 30.89
N MET A 54 0.37 -10.46 30.07
CA MET A 54 0.99 -11.26 29.01
C MET A 54 1.66 -12.54 29.52
N ALA A 55 2.28 -12.49 30.71
CA ALA A 55 2.88 -13.67 31.33
C ALA A 55 1.86 -14.70 31.82
N SER A 56 0.61 -14.29 32.05
CA SER A 56 -0.47 -15.14 32.56
C SER A 56 -1.41 -15.67 31.47
N VAL A 57 -1.48 -14.99 30.32
CA VAL A 57 -2.45 -15.30 29.27
C VAL A 57 -1.90 -16.34 28.30
N THR A 58 -2.75 -17.29 27.91
CA THR A 58 -2.40 -18.27 26.87
C THR A 58 -2.71 -17.71 25.50
N MET A 59 -1.67 -17.48 24.70
CA MET A 59 -1.82 -17.08 23.31
C MET A 59 -2.08 -18.32 22.43
N ARG A 60 -3.02 -18.20 21.48
CA ARG A 60 -3.32 -19.24 20.50
C ARG A 60 -3.22 -18.64 19.11
N TRP A 61 -2.74 -19.44 18.16
CA TRP A 61 -2.77 -19.05 16.76
C TRP A 61 -4.22 -18.79 16.31
N PRO A 62 -4.48 -17.68 15.60
CA PRO A 62 -5.82 -17.33 15.18
C PRO A 62 -6.28 -18.30 14.09
N ALA A 63 -7.49 -18.85 14.23
CA ALA A 63 -8.04 -19.78 13.24
C ALA A 63 -8.36 -19.12 11.89
N HIS A 64 -8.53 -17.79 11.88
CA HIS A 64 -8.90 -17.02 10.69
C HIS A 64 -8.26 -15.63 10.71
N MET A 65 -7.60 -15.31 9.59
CA MET A 65 -7.02 -14.01 9.28
C MET A 65 -7.81 -13.34 8.14
N PRO A 66 -8.09 -12.03 8.20
CA PRO A 66 -8.85 -11.31 7.18
C PRO A 66 -7.95 -10.74 6.06
N VAL A 67 -6.66 -11.08 6.07
CA VAL A 67 -5.63 -10.67 5.12
C VAL A 67 -4.72 -11.88 4.87
N GLU A 68 -4.00 -11.88 3.74
CA GLU A 68 -3.20 -13.02 3.27
C GLU A 68 -1.71 -12.64 3.13
N ASP A 69 -0.87 -13.63 2.82
CA ASP A 69 0.58 -13.49 2.59
C ASP A 69 1.31 -12.73 3.72
N ARG A 70 2.22 -11.82 3.34
CA ARG A 70 3.03 -11.04 4.29
C ARG A 70 2.20 -10.20 5.25
N ALA A 71 1.01 -9.78 4.83
CA ALA A 71 0.12 -9.03 5.70
C ALA A 71 -0.43 -9.93 6.82
N ALA A 72 -0.76 -11.19 6.53
CA ALA A 72 -1.13 -12.16 7.55
C ALA A 72 -0.01 -12.33 8.58
N ASP A 73 1.23 -12.56 8.11
CA ASP A 73 2.41 -12.74 8.97
C ASP A 73 2.62 -11.53 9.91
N VAL A 74 2.41 -10.31 9.41
CA VAL A 74 2.58 -9.07 10.17
C VAL A 74 1.46 -8.89 11.21
N TRP A 75 0.23 -9.24 10.86
CA TRP A 75 -0.94 -9.01 11.71
C TRP A 75 -1.21 -10.12 12.73
N GLU A 76 -0.68 -11.32 12.51
CA GLU A 76 -0.98 -12.51 13.30
C GLU A 76 -0.77 -12.28 14.80
N ALA A 77 0.40 -11.76 15.20
CA ALA A 77 0.71 -11.48 16.60
C ALA A 77 -0.25 -10.46 17.24
N LEU A 78 -0.69 -9.45 16.49
CA LEU A 78 -1.64 -8.45 17.00
C LEU A 78 -3.04 -9.05 17.17
N VAL A 79 -3.45 -9.93 16.25
CA VAL A 79 -4.72 -10.66 16.36
C VAL A 79 -4.68 -11.65 17.53
N MET A 80 -3.55 -12.33 17.77
CA MET A 80 -3.38 -13.21 18.94
C MET A 80 -3.59 -12.46 20.26
N VAL A 81 -2.97 -11.29 20.41
CA VAL A 81 -3.14 -10.44 21.60
C VAL A 81 -4.59 -9.98 21.74
N ALA A 82 -5.23 -9.60 20.63
CA ALA A 82 -6.62 -9.17 20.64
C ALA A 82 -7.61 -10.31 20.99
N ASP A 83 -7.36 -11.51 20.47
CA ASP A 83 -8.11 -12.73 20.78
C ASP A 83 -7.99 -13.10 22.27
N ALA A 84 -6.78 -13.00 22.81
CA ALA A 84 -6.51 -13.21 24.23
C ALA A 84 -7.14 -12.14 25.14
N ALA A 85 -7.20 -10.88 24.70
CA ALA A 85 -7.85 -9.79 25.41
C ALA A 85 -9.38 -9.91 25.42
N GLY A 86 -9.96 -10.55 24.40
CA GLY A 86 -11.39 -10.83 24.29
C GLY A 86 -12.27 -9.58 24.16
N GLY A 87 -13.56 -9.73 24.42
CA GLY A 87 -14.53 -8.65 24.27
C GLY A 87 -14.61 -8.14 22.82
N ARG A 88 -14.38 -6.83 22.62
CA ARG A 88 -14.45 -6.20 21.29
C ARG A 88 -13.13 -6.24 20.52
N TRP A 89 -12.01 -6.52 21.19
CA TRP A 89 -10.67 -6.49 20.61
C TRP A 89 -10.49 -7.44 19.42
N PRO A 90 -10.97 -8.70 19.44
CA PRO A 90 -10.86 -9.62 18.30
C PRO A 90 -11.43 -9.05 16.99
N SER A 91 -12.57 -8.36 17.09
CA SER A 91 -13.26 -7.75 15.95
C SER A 91 -12.53 -6.50 15.45
N TYR A 92 -12.07 -5.65 16.37
CA TYR A 92 -11.33 -4.43 16.03
C TYR A 92 -10.00 -4.73 15.37
N ALA A 93 -9.24 -5.71 15.87
CA ALA A 93 -7.96 -6.09 15.28
C ALA A 93 -8.12 -6.60 13.84
N ARG A 94 -9.12 -7.45 13.58
CA ARG A 94 -9.39 -7.96 12.22
C ARG A 94 -9.86 -6.86 11.28
N THR A 95 -10.73 -5.96 11.77
CA THR A 95 -11.18 -4.79 10.99
C THR A 95 -10.01 -3.88 10.65
N ALA A 96 -9.13 -3.60 11.61
CA ALA A 96 -7.93 -2.80 11.40
C ALA A 96 -6.97 -3.45 10.41
N ALA A 97 -6.78 -4.78 10.50
CA ALA A 97 -5.96 -5.53 9.55
C ALA A 97 -6.45 -5.36 8.12
N THR A 98 -7.77 -5.49 7.88
CA THR A 98 -8.34 -5.23 6.56
C THR A 98 -8.12 -3.78 6.14
N VAL A 99 -8.54 -2.80 6.95
CA VAL A 99 -8.52 -1.37 6.56
C VAL A 99 -7.11 -0.85 6.30
N LEU A 100 -6.16 -1.19 7.17
CA LEU A 100 -4.79 -0.67 7.08
C LEU A 100 -3.93 -1.40 6.05
N THR A 101 -4.26 -2.66 5.73
CA THR A 101 -3.59 -3.41 4.65
C THR A 101 -4.16 -3.05 3.28
N SER A 102 -5.45 -2.71 3.21
CA SER A 102 -6.09 -2.22 1.98
C SER A 102 -5.59 -0.83 1.54
N GLY A 103 -4.88 -0.12 2.43
CA GLY A 103 -4.49 1.28 2.30
C GLY A 103 -3.11 1.54 1.69
N ASP A 104 -2.61 0.64 0.84
CA ASP A 104 -1.43 0.91 0.05
C ASP A 104 -1.81 1.73 -1.18
N GLU A 105 -1.85 3.06 -1.03
CA GLU A 105 -2.20 3.99 -2.11
C GLU A 105 -1.29 3.82 -3.35
N HIS A 106 -0.05 3.33 -3.18
CA HIS A 106 0.83 3.06 -4.32
C HIS A 106 0.46 1.74 -5.01
N ALA A 107 0.10 0.69 -4.26
CA ALA A 107 -0.49 -0.50 -4.85
C ALA A 107 -1.85 -0.19 -5.51
N SER A 108 -2.69 0.68 -4.93
CA SER A 108 -3.99 1.03 -5.51
C SER A 108 -3.84 1.84 -6.80
N VAL A 109 -2.91 2.80 -6.84
CA VAL A 109 -2.60 3.58 -8.06
C VAL A 109 -1.91 2.69 -9.11
N GLY A 110 -1.02 1.78 -8.71
CA GLY A 110 -0.39 0.81 -9.60
C GLY A 110 -1.39 -0.20 -10.20
N ILE A 111 -2.33 -0.70 -9.40
CA ILE A 111 -3.41 -1.59 -9.87
C ILE A 111 -4.37 -0.82 -10.79
N GLN A 112 -4.72 0.41 -10.45
CA GLN A 112 -5.49 1.29 -11.34
C GLN A 112 -4.75 1.51 -12.66
N LEU A 113 -3.42 1.71 -12.62
CA LEU A 113 -2.59 1.83 -13.81
C LEU A 113 -2.65 0.56 -14.66
N LEU A 114 -2.48 -0.62 -14.06
CA LEU A 114 -2.57 -1.88 -14.78
C LEU A 114 -3.93 -2.04 -15.47
N ARG A 115 -5.03 -1.73 -14.78
CA ARG A 115 -6.39 -1.78 -15.34
C ARG A 115 -6.54 -0.83 -16.52
N ASP A 116 -6.17 0.43 -16.33
CA ASP A 116 -6.34 1.47 -17.34
C ASP A 116 -5.40 1.24 -18.53
N MET A 117 -4.19 0.69 -18.30
CA MET A 117 -3.29 0.24 -19.35
C MET A 117 -3.87 -0.92 -20.15
N ARG A 118 -4.58 -1.86 -19.53
CA ARG A 118 -5.28 -2.94 -20.26
C ARG A 118 -6.27 -2.35 -21.27
N THR A 119 -7.02 -1.34 -20.84
CA THR A 119 -7.94 -0.58 -21.71
C THR A 119 -7.18 0.17 -22.81
N ALA A 120 -6.10 0.88 -22.48
CA ALA A 120 -5.30 1.65 -23.43
C ALA A 120 -4.63 0.76 -24.51
N PHE A 121 -4.13 -0.42 -24.12
CA PHE A 121 -3.57 -1.41 -25.02
C PHE A 121 -4.63 -1.99 -25.94
N GLY A 122 -5.80 -2.37 -25.40
CA GLY A 122 -6.83 -3.05 -26.18
C GLY A 122 -6.28 -4.30 -26.86
N ILE A 123 -6.24 -4.31 -28.19
CA ILE A 123 -5.69 -5.42 -29.00
C ILE A 123 -4.23 -5.20 -29.46
N LYS A 124 -3.60 -4.07 -29.10
CA LYS A 124 -2.24 -3.75 -29.55
C LYS A 124 -1.22 -4.63 -28.82
N ALA A 125 -0.23 -5.17 -29.54
CA ALA A 125 0.82 -5.98 -28.93
C ALA A 125 1.93 -5.13 -28.27
N LYS A 126 2.19 -3.93 -28.78
CA LYS A 126 3.26 -3.03 -28.31
C LYS A 126 2.79 -1.58 -28.38
N MET A 127 3.21 -0.77 -27.42
CA MET A 127 2.95 0.68 -27.41
C MET A 127 4.17 1.44 -26.87
N ARG A 128 4.43 2.63 -27.43
CA ARG A 128 5.47 3.53 -26.92
C ARG A 128 4.99 4.16 -25.61
N SER A 129 5.91 4.47 -24.70
CA SER A 129 5.56 5.07 -23.40
C SER A 129 4.76 6.36 -23.56
N VAL A 130 5.11 7.19 -24.55
CA VAL A 130 4.39 8.44 -24.85
C VAL A 130 2.95 8.20 -25.31
N ASP A 131 2.71 7.17 -26.12
CA ASP A 131 1.37 6.84 -26.60
C ASP A 131 0.52 6.26 -25.46
N ILE A 132 1.13 5.50 -24.56
CA ILE A 132 0.48 4.99 -23.34
C ILE A 132 0.05 6.17 -22.46
N CYS A 133 0.93 7.11 -22.15
CA CYS A 133 0.59 8.30 -21.34
C CYS A 133 -0.54 9.12 -21.97
N SER A 134 -0.51 9.29 -23.30
CA SER A 134 -1.58 9.98 -24.02
C SER A 134 -2.91 9.23 -23.96
N ALA A 135 -2.90 7.92 -24.18
CA ALA A 135 -4.09 7.08 -24.10
C ALA A 135 -4.67 7.06 -22.68
N LEU A 136 -3.83 6.93 -21.66
CA LEU A 136 -4.22 6.98 -20.24
C LEU A 136 -4.86 8.32 -19.87
N SER A 137 -4.27 9.43 -20.32
CA SER A 137 -4.81 10.77 -20.08
C SER A 137 -6.14 11.02 -20.81
N GLY A 138 -6.42 10.27 -21.87
CA GLY A 138 -7.69 10.33 -22.60
C GLY A 138 -8.81 9.46 -22.02
N LEU A 139 -8.55 8.66 -20.97
CA LEU A 139 -9.56 7.82 -20.35
C LEU A 139 -10.48 8.65 -19.45
N GLU A 140 -11.76 8.67 -19.80
CA GLU A 140 -12.79 9.37 -19.02
C GLU A 140 -12.91 8.77 -17.61
N GLY A 141 -12.94 9.64 -16.60
CA GLY A 141 -13.02 9.24 -15.20
C GLY A 141 -11.71 8.71 -14.59
N SER A 142 -10.60 8.73 -15.33
CA SER A 142 -9.29 8.37 -14.79
C SER A 142 -8.50 9.59 -14.27
N ILE A 143 -7.54 9.33 -13.38
CA ILE A 143 -6.71 10.35 -12.73
C ILE A 143 -5.53 10.80 -13.59
N TRP A 144 -5.22 10.11 -14.68
CA TRP A 144 -3.95 10.25 -15.40
C TRP A 144 -3.75 11.60 -16.09
N ALA A 145 -4.82 12.31 -16.46
CA ALA A 145 -4.73 13.63 -17.07
C ALA A 145 -4.26 14.72 -16.09
N ALA A 146 -4.50 14.53 -14.79
CA ALA A 146 -4.13 15.43 -13.71
C ALA A 146 -3.47 14.65 -12.57
N TYR A 147 -2.55 13.76 -12.93
CA TYR A 147 -1.88 12.84 -12.00
C TYR A 147 -1.05 13.59 -10.95
N HIS A 148 -0.38 14.66 -11.37
CA HIS A 148 0.42 15.50 -10.49
C HIS A 148 -0.44 16.57 -9.81
N ARG A 149 -0.04 16.99 -8.60
CA ARG A 149 -0.75 18.02 -7.81
C ARG A 149 -0.83 19.38 -8.52
N ASP A 150 0.11 19.66 -9.41
CA ASP A 150 0.13 20.88 -10.25
C ASP A 150 -0.79 20.78 -11.49
N GLY A 151 -1.54 19.68 -11.63
CA GLY A 151 -2.45 19.44 -12.73
C GLY A 151 -1.79 18.84 -13.97
N ARG A 152 -0.49 18.50 -13.93
CA ARG A 152 0.15 17.80 -15.05
C ARG A 152 -0.30 16.35 -15.12
N GLY A 153 -0.40 15.83 -16.34
CA GLY A 153 -0.69 14.44 -16.61
C GLY A 153 0.50 13.52 -16.32
N ILE A 154 0.24 12.22 -16.28
CA ILE A 154 1.26 11.19 -16.10
C ILE A 154 2.28 11.23 -17.24
N ASP A 155 3.56 11.07 -16.90
CA ASP A 155 4.65 11.04 -17.87
C ASP A 155 5.34 9.65 -17.96
N PRO A 156 6.23 9.42 -18.95
CA PRO A 156 6.94 8.15 -19.09
C PRO A 156 7.80 7.74 -17.90
N THR A 157 8.28 8.72 -17.11
CA THR A 157 9.07 8.47 -15.89
C THR A 157 8.17 7.94 -14.79
N ASP A 158 7.00 8.58 -14.58
CA ASP A 158 5.98 8.11 -13.64
C ASP A 158 5.53 6.68 -14.00
N LEU A 159 5.25 6.45 -15.28
CA LEU A 159 4.85 5.14 -15.81
C LEU A 159 5.90 4.07 -15.48
N TYR A 160 7.19 4.38 -15.67
CA TYR A 160 8.28 3.48 -15.31
C TYR A 160 8.34 3.22 -13.79
N GLN A 161 8.19 4.25 -12.95
CA GLN A 161 8.25 4.09 -11.50
C GLN A 161 7.10 3.23 -10.97
N LEU A 162 5.89 3.43 -11.49
CA LEU A 162 4.71 2.66 -11.11
C LEU A 162 4.78 1.22 -11.60
N LEU A 163 5.28 0.98 -12.83
CA LEU A 163 5.41 -0.39 -13.35
C LEU A 163 6.57 -1.17 -12.73
N ARG A 164 7.54 -0.46 -12.14
CA ARG A 164 8.70 -1.10 -11.52
C ARG A 164 8.35 -1.97 -10.32
N THR A 165 7.32 -1.61 -9.55
CA THR A 165 6.85 -2.38 -8.38
C THR A 165 6.34 -3.76 -8.79
N PHE A 166 5.80 -3.88 -10.02
CA PHE A 166 5.37 -5.15 -10.61
C PHE A 166 6.50 -5.92 -11.33
N GLY A 167 7.75 -5.47 -11.20
CA GLY A 167 8.89 -6.07 -11.91
C GLY A 167 8.94 -5.75 -13.41
N ILE A 168 8.08 -4.86 -13.91
CA ILE A 168 8.00 -4.51 -15.33
C ILE A 168 8.99 -3.37 -15.62
N ARG A 169 9.64 -3.43 -16.78
CA ARG A 169 10.65 -2.47 -17.23
C ARG A 169 10.33 -2.05 -18.66
N SER A 170 10.59 -0.78 -18.98
CA SER A 170 10.49 -0.31 -20.36
C SER A 170 11.59 -0.95 -21.22
N LYS A 171 11.24 -1.27 -22.47
CA LYS A 171 12.16 -1.80 -23.47
C LYS A 171 12.03 -1.01 -24.77
N ASP A 172 12.99 -1.20 -25.67
CA ASP A 172 12.87 -0.66 -27.01
C ASP A 172 11.81 -1.46 -27.76
N VAL A 173 10.77 -0.77 -28.20
CA VAL A 173 9.68 -1.34 -29.00
C VAL A 173 9.70 -0.69 -30.38
N TRP A 174 9.51 -1.52 -31.39
CA TRP A 174 9.37 -1.08 -32.78
C TRP A 174 7.89 -0.91 -33.10
N VAL A 175 7.46 0.34 -33.30
CA VAL A 175 6.07 0.71 -33.60
C VAL A 175 6.10 1.77 -34.71
N GLU A 176 5.32 1.58 -35.77
CA GLU A 176 5.22 2.53 -36.90
C GLU A 176 6.60 2.91 -37.51
N ASN A 177 7.47 1.92 -37.75
CA ASN A 177 8.82 2.11 -38.28
C ASN A 177 9.75 3.00 -37.45
N LYS A 178 9.46 3.17 -36.15
CA LYS A 178 10.34 3.88 -35.22
C LYS A 178 10.60 3.02 -33.99
N SER A 179 11.86 2.98 -33.57
CA SER A 179 12.25 2.45 -32.27
C SER A 179 12.07 3.52 -31.21
N ALA A 180 11.37 3.20 -30.13
CA ALA A 180 11.23 4.07 -28.96
C ALA A 180 11.06 3.24 -27.69
N LYS A 181 11.24 3.86 -26.52
CA LYS A 181 10.91 3.22 -25.25
C LYS A 181 9.42 2.96 -25.14
N GLY A 182 9.06 1.77 -24.67
CA GLY A 182 7.68 1.33 -24.52
C GLY A 182 7.57 -0.02 -23.82
N TYR A 183 6.40 -0.64 -23.96
CA TYR A 183 6.04 -1.89 -23.30
C TYR A 183 5.31 -2.82 -24.27
N ALA A 184 5.49 -4.13 -24.10
CA ALA A 184 4.69 -5.12 -24.80
C ALA A 184 3.55 -5.62 -23.90
N ALA A 185 2.40 -5.93 -24.49
CA ALA A 185 1.25 -6.50 -23.77
C ALA A 185 1.63 -7.82 -23.07
N ASP A 186 2.51 -8.61 -23.68
CA ASP A 186 2.99 -9.87 -23.10
C ASP A 186 3.74 -9.65 -21.78
N ASP A 187 4.51 -8.56 -21.64
CA ASP A 187 5.22 -8.24 -20.40
C ASP A 187 4.26 -7.83 -19.26
N LEU A 188 3.07 -7.34 -19.63
CA LEU A 188 2.01 -6.93 -18.70
C LEU A 188 1.05 -8.07 -18.35
N SER A 189 1.08 -9.16 -19.13
CA SER A 189 0.10 -10.25 -19.04
C SER A 189 0.07 -10.94 -17.69
N ASP A 190 1.24 -11.23 -17.11
CA ASP A 190 1.37 -11.83 -15.78
C ASP A 190 0.77 -10.89 -14.71
N ALA A 191 1.15 -9.62 -14.72
CA ALA A 191 0.61 -8.62 -13.80
C ALA A 191 -0.92 -8.44 -13.96
N TRP A 192 -1.44 -8.38 -15.18
CA TRP A 192 -2.88 -8.34 -15.42
C TRP A 192 -3.60 -9.57 -14.87
N SER A 193 -3.02 -10.77 -15.02
CA SER A 193 -3.62 -12.00 -14.53
C SER A 193 -3.66 -12.08 -12.99
N ARG A 194 -2.64 -11.53 -12.32
CA ARG A 194 -2.51 -11.54 -10.87
C ARG A 194 -3.36 -10.48 -10.18
N TYR A 195 -3.33 -9.25 -10.71
CA TYR A 195 -3.88 -8.09 -10.01
C TYR A 195 -5.23 -7.64 -10.54
N LEU A 196 -5.67 -8.13 -11.70
CA LEU A 196 -6.99 -7.83 -12.28
C LEU A 196 -7.83 -9.12 -12.47
N PRO A 197 -8.13 -9.86 -11.39
CA PRO A 197 -9.02 -11.00 -11.46
C PRO A 197 -10.42 -10.56 -11.93
N ARG A 198 -11.12 -11.48 -12.59
CA ARG A 198 -12.38 -11.23 -13.31
C ARG A 198 -13.50 -10.68 -12.43
#